data_AF-A0A960MEW1-F1
#
_entry.id   AF-A0A960MEW1-F1
#
_cell.length_a   1.000
_cell.length_b   1.000
_cell.length_c   1.000
_cell.angle_alpha   90.00
_cell.angle_beta   90.00
_cell.angle_gamma   90.00
#
_symmetry.space_group_name_H-M   'P 1'
#
loop_
_entity.id
_entity.type
_entity.pdbx_description
1 polymer ?
#
loop_
_entity_poly.entity_id
_entity_poly.type
_entity_poly.pdbx_seq_one_letter_code
_entity_poly.pdbx_strand_id
1 'polypeptide(L)'
;MKCPLSLHTLVGLLGALAFVPAGRADEMRTFTNSAGKTVEAKVVKLESGQVTIALANGSEFTLPTTSLSASDQEYLKTWNPSASTPAPTSGVTAEALNEVIGQPLFADSSLWETETKSVAERLGWPRESETSYAESFRAYPKEEYRFLGSRPFSAALYGEDGKVSGVSIVFANKGDSFGAAGGAEQHFIKGKPVPGGIDGFRMVMANDAETIAAGLTGLLGEPESQRFGEGETRTKVDRWDWNGHALLLSFVEDEYVGLM
;
A
#
# COMPACT_ATOMS: atom_id res chain seq x y z
N MET A 1 55.42 -54.76 4.83
CA MET A 1 56.32 -53.94 3.98
C MET A 1 55.56 -53.50 2.74
N LYS A 2 55.50 -52.17 2.54
CA LYS A 2 55.35 -51.43 1.27
C LYS A 2 54.12 -51.66 0.35
N CYS A 3 53.24 -50.65 0.35
CA CYS A 3 52.55 -50.07 -0.82
C CYS A 3 53.55 -49.75 -1.97
N PRO A 4 53.14 -49.67 -3.26
CA PRO A 4 52.42 -48.46 -3.75
C PRO A 4 51.38 -48.62 -4.91
N LEU A 5 50.35 -47.76 -4.82
CA LEU A 5 49.81 -46.79 -5.80
C LEU A 5 49.55 -47.17 -7.29
N SER A 6 48.28 -47.02 -7.73
CA SER A 6 47.85 -46.24 -8.93
C SER A 6 46.30 -46.21 -8.98
N LEU A 7 45.64 -45.11 -8.58
CA LEU A 7 45.25 -43.93 -9.39
C LEU A 7 44.11 -44.23 -10.39
N HIS A 8 42.85 -44.10 -9.95
CA HIS A 8 41.73 -43.73 -10.81
C HIS A 8 40.85 -42.69 -10.11
N THR A 9 40.95 -41.49 -10.65
CA THR A 9 40.07 -40.33 -10.65
C THR A 9 38.63 -40.56 -10.18
N LEU A 10 38.19 -39.86 -9.13
CA LEU A 10 36.79 -39.46 -9.03
C LEU A 10 36.71 -37.97 -8.66
N VAL A 11 36.08 -37.26 -9.59
CA VAL A 11 35.77 -35.85 -9.68
C VAL A 11 35.24 -35.28 -8.36
N GLY A 12 35.83 -34.17 -7.93
CA GLY A 12 35.31 -33.36 -6.84
C GLY A 12 34.01 -32.69 -7.24
N LEU A 13 32.96 -32.92 -6.46
CA LEU A 13 31.80 -32.04 -6.44
C LEU A 13 32.05 -31.02 -5.33
N LEU A 14 32.64 -29.88 -5.71
CA LEU A 14 32.71 -28.69 -4.88
C LEU A 14 31.26 -28.22 -4.68
N GLY A 15 30.64 -28.62 -3.57
CA GLY A 15 29.36 -28.05 -3.15
C GLY A 15 29.59 -26.58 -2.85
N ALA A 16 29.32 -25.72 -3.83
CA ALA A 16 29.19 -24.30 -3.59
C ALA A 16 28.08 -24.14 -2.54
N LEU A 17 28.46 -23.80 -1.30
CA LEU A 17 27.54 -23.13 -0.40
C LEU A 17 27.17 -21.83 -1.10
N ALA A 18 26.06 -21.86 -1.84
CA ALA A 18 25.34 -20.65 -2.19
C ALA A 18 24.97 -20.02 -0.85
N PHE A 19 25.74 -18.99 -0.47
CA PHE A 19 25.32 -18.04 0.52
C PHE A 19 24.11 -17.34 -0.11
N VAL A 20 22.92 -17.89 0.12
CA VAL A 20 21.67 -17.19 -0.18
C VAL A 20 21.67 -16.03 0.82
N PRO A 21 21.81 -14.77 0.37
CA PRO A 21 21.53 -13.68 1.28
C PRO A 21 20.07 -13.84 1.69
N ALA A 22 19.84 -14.08 2.97
CA ALA A 22 18.50 -14.02 3.53
C ALA A 22 17.98 -12.61 3.24
N GLY A 23 17.09 -12.50 2.24
CA GLY A 23 16.36 -11.29 1.98
C GLY A 23 15.59 -10.92 3.24
N ARG A 24 15.80 -9.71 3.75
CA ARG A 24 15.05 -9.16 4.86
C ARG A 24 13.62 -8.88 4.41
N ALA A 25 12.77 -9.89 4.53
CA ALA A 25 11.34 -9.72 4.73
C ALA A 25 11.13 -9.27 6.19
N ASP A 26 10.28 -8.28 6.38
CA ASP A 26 9.63 -7.85 7.64
C ASP A 26 9.98 -8.74 8.86
N GLU A 27 11.13 -8.46 9.50
CA GLU A 27 11.88 -9.46 10.27
C GLU A 27 11.18 -9.72 11.61
N MET A 28 10.40 -10.80 11.67
CA MET A 28 9.85 -11.34 12.92
C MET A 28 11.01 -11.51 13.92
N ARG A 29 10.94 -10.77 15.03
CA ARG A 29 11.94 -10.75 16.10
C ARG A 29 11.34 -11.38 17.35
N THR A 30 12.19 -12.02 18.13
CA THR A 30 11.85 -12.38 19.51
C THR A 30 11.92 -11.15 20.40
N PHE A 31 10.77 -10.68 20.89
CA PHE A 31 10.65 -9.68 21.94
C PHE A 31 10.59 -10.36 23.31
N THR A 32 11.23 -9.75 24.30
CA THR A 32 11.24 -10.23 25.68
C THR A 32 10.61 -9.18 26.59
N ASN A 33 9.67 -9.58 27.45
CA ASN A 33 9.10 -8.68 28.45
C ASN A 33 9.94 -8.63 29.73
N SER A 34 9.65 -7.68 30.62
CA SER A 34 10.33 -7.50 31.91
C SER A 34 10.22 -8.71 32.86
N ALA A 35 9.28 -9.62 32.62
CA ALA A 35 9.12 -10.88 33.35
C ALA A 35 9.88 -12.06 32.70
N GLY A 36 10.64 -11.84 31.62
CA GLY A 36 11.42 -12.85 30.91
C GLY A 36 10.60 -13.72 29.94
N LYS A 37 9.33 -13.41 29.70
CA LYS A 37 8.51 -14.09 28.70
C LYS A 37 8.85 -13.56 27.32
N THR A 38 9.01 -14.48 26.37
CA THR A 38 9.35 -14.17 24.98
C THR A 38 8.15 -14.32 24.05
N VAL A 39 8.18 -13.58 22.95
CA VAL A 39 7.20 -13.68 21.87
C VAL A 39 7.86 -13.36 20.53
N GLU A 40 7.52 -14.09 19.48
CA GLU A 40 7.97 -13.81 18.13
C GLU A 40 6.94 -12.92 17.43
N ALA A 41 7.36 -11.71 17.06
CA ALA A 41 6.48 -10.68 16.52
C ALA A 41 7.25 -9.69 15.64
N LYS A 42 6.53 -8.89 14.85
CA LYS A 42 7.06 -7.72 14.15
C LYS A 42 6.51 -6.44 14.75
N VAL A 43 7.25 -5.35 14.70
CA VAL A 43 6.74 -4.03 15.13
C VAL A 43 5.90 -3.45 14.01
N VAL A 44 4.67 -3.04 14.34
CA VAL A 44 3.72 -2.44 13.41
C VAL A 44 3.64 -0.94 13.61
N LYS A 45 3.76 -0.49 14.87
CA LYS A 45 3.54 0.91 15.23
C LYS A 45 4.31 1.26 16.50
N LEU A 46 4.84 2.48 16.58
CA LEU A 46 5.50 3.03 17.77
C LEU A 46 5.07 4.48 17.97
N GLU A 47 4.27 4.75 19.00
CA GLU A 47 3.73 6.08 19.30
C GLU A 47 3.63 6.31 20.80
N SER A 48 3.94 7.52 21.28
CA SER A 48 3.71 7.95 22.67
C SER A 48 4.17 6.96 23.75
N GLY A 49 5.31 6.29 23.53
CA GLY A 49 5.88 5.32 24.48
C GLY A 49 5.18 3.96 24.51
N GLN A 50 4.31 3.68 23.55
CA GLN A 50 3.70 2.37 23.32
C GLN A 50 4.17 1.79 21.99
N VAL A 51 4.29 0.47 21.95
CA VAL A 51 4.63 -0.29 20.74
C VAL A 51 3.50 -1.26 20.44
N THR A 52 3.07 -1.32 19.18
CA THR A 52 2.17 -2.35 18.67
C THR A 52 3.00 -3.38 17.93
N ILE A 53 2.86 -4.65 18.32
CA ILE A 53 3.52 -5.79 17.69
C ILE A 53 2.49 -6.73 17.07
N ALA A 54 2.79 -7.32 15.91
CA ALA A 54 1.97 -8.34 15.26
C ALA A 54 2.66 -9.71 15.35
N LEU A 55 1.90 -10.73 15.78
CA LEU A 55 2.33 -12.13 15.79
C LEU A 55 2.23 -12.76 14.40
N ALA A 56 2.84 -13.94 14.22
CA ALA A 56 2.80 -14.70 12.96
C ALA A 56 1.38 -15.04 12.49
N ASN A 57 0.42 -15.12 13.41
CA ASN A 57 -0.99 -15.37 13.12
C ASN A 57 -1.78 -14.08 12.79
N GLY A 58 -1.12 -12.93 12.65
CA GLY A 58 -1.73 -11.64 12.37
C GLY A 58 -2.41 -10.97 13.57
N SER A 59 -2.30 -11.53 14.78
CA SER A 59 -2.84 -10.90 15.99
C SER A 59 -1.94 -9.76 16.45
N GLU A 60 -2.52 -8.60 16.74
CA GLU A 60 -1.81 -7.41 17.20
C GLU A 60 -1.95 -7.19 18.71
N PHE A 61 -0.87 -6.72 19.33
CA PHE A 61 -0.83 -6.38 20.75
C PHE A 61 -0.11 -5.06 20.94
N THR A 62 -0.75 -4.12 21.64
CA THR A 62 -0.13 -2.87 22.07
C THR A 62 0.32 -2.98 23.52
N LEU A 63 1.57 -2.62 23.78
CA LEU A 63 2.18 -2.67 25.10
C LEU A 63 3.09 -1.46 25.32
N PRO A 64 3.26 -1.00 26.58
CA PRO A 64 4.24 0.04 26.89
C PRO A 64 5.65 -0.42 26.51
N THR A 65 6.45 0.44 25.89
CA THR A 65 7.85 0.12 25.56
C THR A 65 8.65 -0.25 26.81
N THR A 66 8.31 0.37 27.94
CA THR A 66 8.90 0.08 29.27
C THR A 66 8.61 -1.32 29.80
N SER A 67 7.63 -2.02 29.24
CA SER A 67 7.34 -3.42 29.60
C SER A 67 8.24 -4.44 28.90
N LEU A 68 9.00 -4.00 27.89
CA LEU A 68 9.98 -4.81 27.18
C LEU A 68 11.36 -4.78 27.84
N SER A 69 12.22 -5.71 27.46
CA SER A 69 13.62 -5.78 27.90
C SER A 69 14.38 -4.52 27.50
N ALA A 70 15.48 -4.20 28.19
CA ALA A 70 16.32 -3.05 27.83
C ALA A 70 16.85 -3.14 26.39
N SER A 71 17.19 -4.36 25.93
CA SER A 71 17.66 -4.58 24.56
C SER A 71 16.56 -4.33 23.51
N ASP A 72 15.32 -4.70 23.81
CA ASP A 72 14.18 -4.42 22.92
C ASP A 72 13.81 -2.92 22.94
N GLN A 73 13.92 -2.28 24.10
CA GLN A 73 13.74 -0.82 24.21
C GLN A 73 14.78 -0.05 23.38
N GLU A 74 16.04 -0.50 23.37
CA GLU A 74 17.09 0.08 22.53
C GLU A 74 16.82 -0.13 21.04
N TYR A 75 16.40 -1.33 20.65
CA TYR A 75 15.99 -1.61 19.28
C TYR A 75 14.88 -0.65 18.81
N LEU A 76 13.83 -0.46 19.62
CA LEU A 76 12.70 0.41 19.28
C LEU A 76 13.09 1.89 19.10
N LYS A 77 14.18 2.37 19.72
CA LYS A 77 14.69 3.73 19.48
C LYS A 77 15.28 3.92 18.08
N THR A 78 15.76 2.83 17.50
CA THR A 78 16.34 2.79 16.15
C THR A 78 15.37 2.25 15.11
N TRP A 79 14.20 1.78 15.55
CA TRP A 79 13.19 1.25 14.67
C TRP A 79 12.53 2.38 13.90
N ASN A 80 12.63 2.31 12.58
CA ASN A 80 11.97 3.24 11.67
C ASN A 80 10.88 2.45 10.92
N PRO A 81 9.60 2.85 10.99
CA PRO A 81 8.53 2.19 10.23
C PRO A 81 8.85 2.13 8.73
N SER A 82 9.58 3.13 8.20
CA SER A 82 10.01 3.18 6.79
C SER A 82 11.14 2.20 6.45
N ALA A 83 11.84 1.64 7.44
CA ALA A 83 12.88 0.61 7.22
C ALA A 83 12.29 -0.81 7.09
N SER A 84 10.99 -0.97 7.38
CA SER A 84 10.22 -2.20 7.09
C SER A 84 9.73 -2.25 5.65
N THR A 85 10.13 -1.27 4.83
CA THR A 85 9.97 -1.34 3.38
C THR A 85 10.68 -2.61 2.90
N PRO A 86 9.98 -3.58 2.28
CA PRO A 86 10.67 -4.66 1.60
C PRO A 86 11.68 -4.04 0.65
N ALA A 87 12.92 -4.53 0.69
CA ALA A 87 13.93 -4.12 -0.28
C ALA A 87 13.30 -4.17 -1.69
N PRO A 88 13.49 -3.16 -2.56
CA PRO A 88 12.89 -3.13 -3.88
C PRO A 88 13.34 -4.39 -4.61
N THR A 89 12.45 -5.38 -4.69
CA THR A 89 12.71 -6.61 -5.45
C THR A 89 11.83 -6.55 -6.68
N SER A 90 11.99 -5.50 -7.47
CA SER A 90 11.44 -5.38 -8.81
C SER A 90 12.12 -4.18 -9.46
N GLY A 91 12.79 -4.36 -10.60
CA GLY A 91 13.37 -3.27 -11.40
C GLY A 91 12.32 -2.33 -12.02
N VAL A 92 11.15 -2.20 -11.40
CA VAL A 92 10.06 -1.32 -11.77
C VAL A 92 10.41 0.08 -11.34
N THR A 93 10.57 0.97 -12.32
CA THR A 93 10.90 2.37 -12.09
C THR A 93 9.65 3.21 -11.84
N ALA A 94 9.83 4.42 -11.31
CA ALA A 94 8.73 5.37 -11.12
C ALA A 94 8.03 5.71 -12.44
N GLU A 95 8.78 5.77 -13.54
CA GLU A 95 8.26 6.00 -14.89
C GLU A 95 7.36 4.86 -15.34
N ALA A 96 7.79 3.61 -15.16
CA ALA A 96 6.98 2.44 -15.53
C ALA A 96 5.66 2.40 -14.72
N LEU A 97 5.71 2.77 -13.44
CA LEU A 97 4.50 2.84 -12.61
C LEU A 97 3.59 4.00 -13.04
N ASN A 98 4.16 5.18 -13.35
CA ASN A 98 3.41 6.30 -13.91
C ASN A 98 2.76 5.97 -15.26
N GLU A 99 3.43 5.18 -16.13
CA GLU A 99 2.87 4.72 -17.40
C GLU A 99 1.63 3.83 -17.18
N VAL A 100 1.71 2.88 -16.25
CA VAL A 100 0.57 2.01 -15.89
C VAL A 100 -0.56 2.80 -15.22
N ILE A 101 -0.22 3.76 -14.35
CA ILE A 101 -1.19 4.68 -13.75
C ILE A 101 -1.82 5.60 -14.80
N GLY A 102 -1.09 5.97 -15.85
CA GLY A 102 -1.49 6.96 -16.83
C GLY A 102 -1.42 8.41 -16.31
N GLN A 103 -0.73 8.64 -15.18
CA GLN A 103 -0.57 9.95 -14.55
C GLN A 103 0.84 10.11 -13.96
N PRO A 104 1.41 11.33 -13.95
CA PRO A 104 2.73 11.62 -13.40
C PRO A 104 2.73 11.76 -11.86
N LEU A 105 2.28 10.71 -11.16
CA LEU A 105 2.20 10.71 -9.69
C LEU A 105 3.59 10.77 -9.05
N PHE A 106 4.47 9.86 -9.46
CA PHE A 106 5.82 9.74 -8.93
C PHE A 106 6.83 10.59 -9.71
N ALA A 107 7.93 10.95 -9.04
CA ALA A 107 9.10 11.60 -9.61
C ALA A 107 10.37 10.91 -9.04
N ASP A 108 11.53 11.58 -9.08
CA ASP A 108 12.81 11.01 -8.65
C ASP A 108 12.89 10.68 -7.13
N SER A 109 11.99 11.25 -6.32
CA SER A 109 11.93 11.06 -4.87
C SER A 109 10.70 10.25 -4.43
N SER A 110 10.81 9.65 -3.24
CA SER A 110 9.65 9.06 -2.55
C SER A 110 8.51 10.08 -2.46
N LEU A 111 7.28 9.61 -2.66
CA LEU A 111 6.10 10.48 -2.60
C LEU A 111 5.98 11.17 -1.24
N TRP A 112 6.29 10.45 -0.17
CA TRP A 112 6.19 10.90 1.23
C TRP A 112 7.18 12.02 1.59
N GLU A 113 8.24 12.19 0.79
CA GLU A 113 9.23 13.25 0.97
C GLU A 113 9.04 14.42 -0.01
N THR A 114 8.01 14.34 -0.86
CA THR A 114 7.73 15.32 -1.90
C THR A 114 6.74 16.37 -1.42
N GLU A 115 6.92 17.62 -1.85
CA GLU A 115 5.98 18.70 -1.60
C GLU A 115 4.60 18.38 -2.21
N THR A 116 3.54 18.40 -1.38
CA THR A 116 2.17 18.03 -1.80
C THR A 116 1.71 18.83 -3.00
N LYS A 117 1.95 20.14 -2.97
CA LYS A 117 1.59 21.06 -4.04
C LYS A 117 2.26 20.71 -5.37
N SER A 118 3.56 20.36 -5.34
CA SER A 118 4.29 19.94 -6.54
C SER A 118 3.68 18.68 -7.17
N VAL A 119 3.22 17.73 -6.37
CA VAL A 119 2.50 16.54 -6.86
C VAL A 119 1.14 16.93 -7.45
N ALA A 120 0.37 17.77 -6.75
CA ALA A 120 -0.93 18.22 -7.20
C ALA A 120 -0.86 18.97 -8.55
N GLU A 121 0.17 19.80 -8.75
CA GLU A 121 0.42 20.51 -10.01
C GLU A 121 0.70 19.55 -11.16
N ARG A 122 1.50 18.50 -10.94
CA ARG A 122 1.75 17.45 -11.95
C ARG A 122 0.46 16.71 -12.34
N LEU A 123 -0.40 16.44 -11.36
CA LEU A 123 -1.66 15.74 -11.56
C LEU A 123 -2.79 16.64 -12.09
N GLY A 124 -2.59 17.97 -12.06
CA GLY A 124 -3.62 18.96 -12.38
C GLY A 124 -4.76 18.99 -11.37
N TRP A 125 -4.51 18.64 -10.11
CA TRP A 125 -5.52 18.60 -9.05
C TRP A 125 -5.57 19.95 -8.33
N PRO A 126 -6.71 20.67 -8.34
CA PRO A 126 -6.81 21.99 -7.72
C PRO A 126 -6.80 21.90 -6.20
N ARG A 127 -6.25 22.93 -5.55
CA ARG A 127 -6.26 23.06 -4.09
C ARG A 127 -7.69 23.13 -3.57
N GLU A 128 -8.00 22.26 -2.62
CA GLU A 128 -9.29 22.22 -1.91
C GLU A 128 -9.22 23.04 -0.62
N SER A 129 -8.19 22.80 0.20
CA SER A 129 -8.03 23.45 1.50
C SER A 129 -6.55 23.56 1.88
N GLU A 130 -6.21 24.55 2.70
CA GLU A 130 -4.88 24.76 3.27
C GLU A 130 -5.00 25.42 4.64
N THR A 131 -4.26 24.88 5.60
CA THR A 131 -4.14 25.38 6.97
C THR A 131 -2.65 25.49 7.31
N SER A 132 -2.32 25.87 8.54
CA SER A 132 -0.92 25.93 8.99
C SER A 132 -0.23 24.57 9.10
N TYR A 133 -0.98 23.46 9.12
CA TYR A 133 -0.44 22.12 9.37
C TYR A 133 -0.81 21.12 8.27
N ALA A 134 -1.98 21.28 7.65
CA ALA A 134 -2.50 20.35 6.65
C ALA A 134 -2.99 21.07 5.40
N GLU A 135 -2.86 20.40 4.27
CA GLU A 135 -3.34 20.84 2.96
C GLU A 135 -4.02 19.68 2.21
N SER A 136 -4.90 20.03 1.27
CA SER A 136 -5.56 19.05 0.43
C SER A 136 -5.85 19.60 -0.95
N PHE A 137 -5.80 18.71 -1.94
CA PHE A 137 -6.10 18.98 -3.34
C PHE A 137 -7.11 17.95 -3.81
N ARG A 138 -8.14 18.38 -4.56
CA ARG A 138 -9.22 17.50 -5.00
C ARG A 138 -9.57 17.71 -6.47
N ALA A 139 -9.63 16.62 -7.21
CA ALA A 139 -10.17 16.61 -8.56
C ALA A 139 -11.46 15.81 -8.64
N TYR A 140 -12.38 16.28 -9.49
CA TYR A 140 -13.52 15.53 -10.01
C TYR A 140 -13.27 15.33 -11.50
N PRO A 141 -12.64 14.21 -11.90
CA PRO A 141 -12.05 14.10 -13.23
C PRO A 141 -13.06 14.14 -14.39
N LYS A 142 -12.64 14.73 -15.51
CA LYS A 142 -13.41 14.77 -16.77
C LYS A 142 -13.49 13.38 -17.42
N GLU A 143 -14.30 13.26 -18.47
CA GLU A 143 -14.61 11.98 -19.13
C GLU A 143 -13.38 11.29 -19.72
N GLU A 144 -12.33 12.03 -20.04
CA GLU A 144 -11.10 11.53 -20.67
C GLU A 144 -10.00 11.19 -19.67
N TYR A 145 -10.10 11.68 -18.43
CA TYR A 145 -9.07 11.43 -17.41
C TYR A 145 -9.12 9.97 -16.96
N ARG A 146 -7.96 9.33 -16.87
CA ARG A 146 -7.81 7.95 -16.41
C ARG A 146 -6.76 7.86 -15.32
N PHE A 147 -6.99 6.96 -14.38
CA PHE A 147 -6.05 6.53 -13.37
C PHE A 147 -6.14 5.00 -13.32
N LEU A 148 -5.05 4.31 -13.66
CA LEU A 148 -5.00 2.85 -13.81
C LEU A 148 -6.10 2.33 -14.76
N GLY A 149 -6.26 2.99 -15.91
CA GLY A 149 -7.22 2.59 -16.95
C GLY A 149 -8.70 2.91 -16.67
N SER A 150 -9.06 3.23 -15.42
CA SER A 150 -10.42 3.61 -15.01
C SER A 150 -10.56 5.11 -14.79
N ARG A 151 -11.79 5.64 -14.90
CA ARG A 151 -12.06 7.05 -14.63
C ARG A 151 -12.44 7.20 -13.15
N PRO A 152 -11.68 7.95 -12.34
CA PRO A 152 -12.11 8.25 -10.99
C PRO A 152 -13.36 9.12 -10.98
N PHE A 153 -14.25 8.87 -10.03
CA PHE A 153 -15.31 9.81 -9.65
C PHE A 153 -14.72 11.02 -8.92
N SER A 154 -13.85 10.77 -7.94
CA SER A 154 -13.10 11.80 -7.24
C SER A 154 -11.69 11.32 -6.91
N ALA A 155 -10.76 12.26 -6.83
CA ALA A 155 -9.39 12.01 -6.39
C ALA A 155 -8.96 13.10 -5.42
N ALA A 156 -8.28 12.72 -4.35
CA ALA A 156 -7.79 13.61 -3.32
C ALA A 156 -6.32 13.30 -3.00
N LEU A 157 -5.55 14.37 -2.79
CA LEU A 157 -4.19 14.33 -2.28
C LEU A 157 -4.18 15.09 -0.96
N TYR A 158 -3.57 14.48 0.05
CA TYR A 158 -3.45 15.04 1.40
C TYR A 158 -1.99 15.33 1.69
N GLY A 159 -1.76 16.45 2.38
CA GLY A 159 -0.44 16.83 2.86
C GLY A 159 -0.47 17.27 4.32
N GLU A 160 0.59 16.95 5.03
CA GLU A 160 0.88 17.41 6.38
C GLU A 160 2.31 17.96 6.43
N ASP A 161 2.52 19.08 7.11
CA ASP A 161 3.82 19.76 7.18
C ASP A 161 4.45 20.01 5.79
N GLY A 162 3.60 20.28 4.79
CA GLY A 162 3.99 20.56 3.40
C GLY A 162 4.41 19.32 2.58
N LYS A 163 4.30 18.11 3.13
CA LYS A 163 4.64 16.85 2.45
C LYS A 163 3.42 15.97 2.27
N VAL A 164 3.45 15.11 1.25
CA VAL A 164 2.36 14.16 1.01
C VAL A 164 2.19 13.22 2.21
N SER A 165 0.97 13.16 2.73
CA SER A 165 0.56 12.22 3.79
C SER A 165 -0.41 11.14 3.30
N GLY A 166 -1.01 11.31 2.11
CA GLY A 166 -1.85 10.27 1.52
C GLY A 166 -2.47 10.64 0.18
N VAL A 167 -2.89 9.63 -0.56
CA VAL A 167 -3.66 9.75 -1.80
C VAL A 167 -4.94 8.94 -1.62
N SER A 168 -6.07 9.43 -2.11
CA SER A 168 -7.33 8.69 -2.10
C SER A 168 -8.08 8.89 -3.40
N ILE A 169 -8.42 7.80 -4.07
CA ILE A 169 -9.08 7.81 -5.36
C ILE A 169 -10.33 6.95 -5.25
N VAL A 170 -11.49 7.57 -5.48
CA VAL A 170 -12.78 6.88 -5.49
C VAL A 170 -13.22 6.74 -6.94
N PHE A 171 -13.41 5.51 -7.40
CA PHE A 171 -13.88 5.21 -8.75
C PHE A 171 -15.40 5.12 -8.80
N ALA A 172 -15.98 4.45 -7.80
CA ALA A 172 -17.42 4.29 -7.67
C ALA A 172 -17.82 4.34 -6.19
N ASN A 173 -18.95 4.98 -5.90
CA ASN A 173 -19.56 5.03 -4.57
C ASN A 173 -21.08 5.05 -4.72
N LYS A 174 -21.77 4.11 -4.07
CA LYS A 174 -23.22 3.96 -4.13
C LYS A 174 -23.96 5.21 -3.65
N GLY A 175 -23.51 5.82 -2.56
CA GLY A 175 -24.14 7.02 -2.00
C GLY A 175 -24.17 8.18 -2.99
N ASP A 176 -23.07 8.35 -3.72
CA ASP A 176 -22.93 9.37 -4.78
C ASP A 176 -23.67 8.96 -6.07
N SER A 177 -23.90 7.66 -6.28
CA SER A 177 -24.54 7.12 -7.48
C SER A 177 -26.07 7.07 -7.41
N PHE A 178 -26.67 7.01 -6.21
CA PHE A 178 -28.11 6.76 -6.01
C PHE A 178 -28.79 7.66 -4.96
N GLY A 179 -28.22 8.81 -4.59
CA GLY A 179 -28.70 9.70 -3.52
C GLY A 179 -30.23 9.97 -3.49
N ALA A 180 -30.82 9.91 -2.29
CA ALA A 180 -32.25 9.80 -2.01
C ALA A 180 -33.10 11.09 -2.08
N ALA A 181 -32.69 12.13 -2.80
CA ALA A 181 -33.43 13.41 -2.81
C ALA A 181 -33.72 13.91 -4.24
N GLY A 182 -34.89 13.54 -4.79
CA GLY A 182 -35.71 14.40 -5.67
C GLY A 182 -35.08 15.11 -6.87
N GLY A 183 -33.88 14.70 -7.31
CA GLY A 183 -33.12 15.29 -8.41
C GLY A 183 -32.23 14.22 -9.04
N ALA A 184 -32.84 13.08 -9.38
CA ALA A 184 -32.18 11.87 -9.88
C ALA A 184 -31.76 11.98 -11.36
N GLU A 185 -31.04 13.04 -11.71
CA GLU A 185 -30.44 13.19 -13.03
C GLU A 185 -29.06 13.80 -12.87
N GLN A 186 -28.06 12.97 -12.63
CA GLN A 186 -26.67 13.19 -13.00
C GLN A 186 -25.85 11.98 -12.48
N HIS A 187 -24.62 11.79 -12.97
CA HIS A 187 -23.52 11.18 -12.20
C HIS A 187 -23.05 9.77 -12.58
N PHE A 188 -22.89 9.52 -13.88
CA PHE A 188 -21.69 8.85 -14.46
C PHE A 188 -21.22 9.63 -15.69
N ILE A 189 -22.22 10.21 -16.37
CA ILE A 189 -22.15 11.30 -17.32
C ILE A 189 -22.97 12.44 -16.71
N LYS A 190 -22.53 13.70 -16.81
CA LYS A 190 -23.28 14.85 -16.28
C LYS A 190 -24.72 14.82 -16.85
N GLY A 191 -25.69 14.40 -16.04
CA GLY A 191 -27.11 14.29 -16.42
C GLY A 191 -27.61 12.95 -16.94
N LYS A 192 -26.84 11.84 -16.92
CA LYS A 192 -27.34 10.55 -17.44
C LYS A 192 -27.37 9.45 -16.38
N PRO A 193 -28.43 8.62 -16.35
CA PRO A 193 -28.54 7.50 -15.42
C PRO A 193 -27.45 6.46 -15.68
N VAL A 194 -27.10 5.69 -14.65
CA VAL A 194 -26.31 4.46 -14.81
C VAL A 194 -27.04 3.54 -15.80
N PRO A 195 -26.41 3.13 -16.91
CA PRO A 195 -27.01 2.17 -17.82
C PRO A 195 -27.30 0.87 -17.07
N GLY A 196 -28.58 0.50 -16.92
CA GLY A 196 -28.97 -0.73 -16.21
C GLY A 196 -29.19 -0.59 -14.69
N GLY A 197 -29.22 0.62 -14.15
CA GLY A 197 -29.53 0.84 -12.72
C GLY A 197 -28.49 0.19 -11.80
N ILE A 198 -28.95 -0.50 -10.75
CA ILE A 198 -28.06 -1.14 -9.77
C ILE A 198 -27.19 -2.25 -10.39
N ASP A 199 -27.73 -3.01 -11.34
CA ASP A 199 -26.97 -4.08 -12.02
C ASP A 199 -25.91 -3.49 -12.96
N GLY A 200 -26.25 -2.38 -13.61
CA GLY A 200 -25.28 -1.55 -14.34
C GLY A 200 -24.14 -1.07 -13.47
N PHE A 201 -24.47 -0.54 -12.30
CA PHE A 201 -23.49 -0.03 -11.34
C PHE A 201 -22.55 -1.12 -10.86
N ARG A 202 -23.09 -2.30 -10.49
CA ARG A 202 -22.30 -3.49 -10.14
C ARG A 202 -21.30 -3.87 -11.23
N MET A 203 -21.74 -3.91 -12.48
CA MET A 203 -20.86 -4.23 -13.61
C MET A 203 -19.74 -3.20 -13.79
N VAL A 204 -20.05 -1.90 -13.65
CA VAL A 204 -19.04 -0.84 -13.74
C VAL A 204 -18.02 -0.97 -12.60
N MET A 205 -18.47 -1.19 -11.36
CA MET A 205 -17.57 -1.39 -10.22
C MET A 205 -16.66 -2.59 -10.41
N ALA A 206 -17.21 -3.73 -10.82
CA ALA A 206 -16.43 -4.95 -11.05
C ALA A 206 -15.38 -4.71 -12.16
N ASN A 207 -15.77 -4.07 -13.25
CA ASN A 207 -14.85 -3.72 -14.33
C ASN A 207 -13.74 -2.76 -13.87
N ASP A 208 -14.07 -1.75 -13.06
CA ASP A 208 -13.07 -0.83 -12.53
C ASP A 208 -12.08 -1.55 -11.60
N ALA A 209 -12.58 -2.34 -10.66
CA ALA A 209 -11.74 -3.13 -9.77
C ALA A 209 -10.82 -4.10 -10.54
N GLU A 210 -11.35 -4.81 -11.54
CA GLU A 210 -10.57 -5.72 -12.39
C GLU A 210 -9.52 -4.96 -13.21
N THR A 211 -9.88 -3.83 -13.82
CA THR A 211 -8.96 -3.02 -14.63
C THR A 211 -7.79 -2.49 -13.79
N ILE A 212 -8.10 -1.96 -12.60
CA ILE A 212 -7.10 -1.43 -11.66
C ILE A 212 -6.19 -2.55 -11.16
N ALA A 213 -6.77 -3.67 -10.70
CA ALA A 213 -6.02 -4.81 -10.20
C ALA A 213 -5.12 -5.41 -11.29
N ALA A 214 -5.62 -5.54 -12.53
CA ALA A 214 -4.84 -6.05 -13.65
C ALA A 214 -3.64 -5.14 -13.99
N GLY A 215 -3.83 -3.82 -13.96
CA GLY A 215 -2.74 -2.85 -14.17
C GLY A 215 -1.63 -3.01 -13.13
N LEU A 216 -1.99 -3.00 -11.84
CA LEU A 216 -1.04 -3.15 -10.75
C LEU A 216 -0.37 -4.54 -10.76
N THR A 217 -1.15 -5.60 -10.96
CA THR A 217 -0.65 -6.97 -10.98
C THR A 217 0.30 -7.22 -12.14
N GLY A 218 0.01 -6.67 -13.31
CA GLY A 218 0.86 -6.79 -14.49
C GLY A 218 2.26 -6.20 -14.30
N LEU A 219 2.41 -5.22 -13.40
CA LEU A 219 3.68 -4.55 -13.13
C LEU A 219 4.36 -5.01 -11.84
N LEU A 220 3.60 -5.18 -10.77
CA LEU A 220 4.09 -5.42 -9.40
C LEU A 220 3.94 -6.88 -8.95
N GLY A 221 3.24 -7.72 -9.72
CA GLY A 221 2.89 -9.09 -9.34
C GLY A 221 1.61 -9.20 -8.54
N GLU A 222 1.27 -10.41 -8.10
CA GLU A 222 0.02 -10.68 -7.38
C GLU A 222 -0.06 -9.88 -6.06
N PRO A 223 -1.24 -9.33 -5.71
CA PRO A 223 -1.43 -8.62 -4.46
C PRO A 223 -1.41 -9.55 -3.24
N GLU A 224 -1.13 -8.96 -2.08
CA GLU A 224 -1.47 -9.55 -0.81
C GLU A 224 -2.87 -9.12 -0.37
N SER A 225 -3.76 -10.07 -0.10
CA SER A 225 -5.05 -9.77 0.52
C SER A 225 -4.87 -9.48 2.02
N GLN A 226 -5.27 -8.29 2.46
CA GLN A 226 -5.22 -7.89 3.87
C GLN A 226 -6.55 -7.24 4.31
N ARG A 227 -6.65 -6.88 5.58
CA ARG A 227 -7.75 -6.08 6.10
C ARG A 227 -7.25 -4.70 6.52
N PHE A 228 -7.94 -3.66 6.08
CA PHE A 228 -7.57 -2.26 6.34
C PHE A 228 -8.75 -1.47 6.91
N GLY A 229 -8.46 -0.49 7.77
CA GLY A 229 -9.45 0.30 8.52
C GLY A 229 -9.59 -0.10 9.99
N GLU A 230 -10.43 0.61 10.72
CA GLU A 230 -10.62 0.44 12.16
C GLU A 230 -12.06 0.01 12.49
N GLY A 231 -12.21 -0.90 13.45
CA GLY A 231 -13.51 -1.37 13.94
C GLY A 231 -14.42 -1.91 12.83
N GLU A 232 -15.65 -1.38 12.76
CA GLU A 232 -16.67 -1.81 11.79
C GLU A 232 -16.37 -1.38 10.35
N THR A 233 -15.45 -0.42 10.14
CA THR A 233 -15.04 0.03 8.80
C THR A 233 -13.98 -0.87 8.17
N ARG A 234 -13.55 -1.91 8.88
CA ARG A 234 -12.43 -2.76 8.48
C ARG A 234 -12.83 -3.64 7.28
N THR A 235 -12.31 -3.30 6.11
CA THR A 235 -12.62 -3.96 4.84
C THR A 235 -11.48 -4.84 4.34
N LYS A 236 -11.79 -5.79 3.46
CA LYS A 236 -10.77 -6.52 2.71
C LYS A 236 -10.20 -5.59 1.64
N VAL A 237 -8.88 -5.54 1.52
CA VAL A 237 -8.18 -4.83 0.44
C VAL A 237 -7.14 -5.75 -0.19
N ASP A 238 -6.89 -5.53 -1.46
CA ASP A 238 -5.74 -6.10 -2.17
C ASP A 238 -4.61 -5.08 -2.16
N ARG A 239 -3.43 -5.51 -1.72
CA ARG A 239 -2.27 -4.65 -1.47
C ARG A 239 -1.13 -4.99 -2.41
N TRP A 240 -0.55 -3.96 -3.02
CA TRP A 240 0.75 -4.03 -3.68
C TRP A 240 1.73 -3.11 -2.95
N ASP A 241 2.94 -3.60 -2.70
CA ASP A 241 4.02 -2.79 -2.14
C ASP A 241 5.05 -2.46 -3.21
N TRP A 242 5.41 -1.19 -3.32
CA TRP A 242 6.45 -0.73 -4.22
C TRP A 242 7.25 0.42 -3.60
N ASN A 243 8.56 0.20 -3.42
CA ASN A 243 9.51 1.26 -3.06
C ASN A 243 9.08 2.13 -1.86
N GLY A 244 8.54 1.50 -0.80
CA GLY A 244 8.07 2.19 0.41
C GLY A 244 6.66 2.77 0.32
N HIS A 245 5.92 2.43 -0.74
CA HIS A 245 4.52 2.77 -0.93
C HIS A 245 3.69 1.50 -0.87
N ALA A 246 2.52 1.60 -0.25
CA ALA A 246 1.47 0.60 -0.35
C ALA A 246 0.35 1.16 -1.23
N LEU A 247 -0.10 0.38 -2.20
CA LEU A 247 -1.30 0.68 -3.00
C LEU A 247 -2.38 -0.32 -2.56
N LEU A 248 -3.49 0.20 -2.04
CA LEU A 248 -4.56 -0.59 -1.45
C LEU A 248 -5.85 -0.43 -2.26
N LEU A 249 -6.22 -1.46 -3.02
CA LEU A 249 -7.50 -1.50 -3.71
C LEU A 249 -8.56 -2.08 -2.79
N SER A 250 -9.59 -1.30 -2.51
CA SER A 250 -10.80 -1.75 -1.83
C SER A 250 -11.94 -1.88 -2.83
N PHE A 251 -12.56 -3.05 -2.86
CA PHE A 251 -13.80 -3.32 -3.57
C PHE A 251 -14.79 -3.94 -2.60
N VAL A 252 -15.83 -3.16 -2.27
CA VAL A 252 -16.97 -3.64 -1.50
C VAL A 252 -18.15 -3.69 -2.44
N GLU A 253 -18.59 -4.91 -2.75
CA GLU A 253 -19.75 -5.16 -3.63
C GLU A 253 -20.93 -4.29 -3.19
N ASP A 254 -21.62 -3.71 -4.17
CA ASP A 254 -22.77 -2.81 -4.00
C ASP A 254 -22.53 -1.50 -3.26
N GLU A 255 -21.31 -1.24 -2.77
CA GLU A 255 -21.01 -0.07 -1.94
C GLU A 255 -19.98 0.86 -2.60
N TYR A 256 -18.73 0.43 -2.81
CA TYR A 256 -17.71 1.31 -3.42
C TYR A 256 -16.50 0.56 -4.03
N VAL A 257 -15.78 1.28 -4.89
CA VAL A 257 -14.43 0.94 -5.39
C VAL A 257 -13.53 2.12 -5.12
N GLY A 258 -12.42 1.89 -4.41
CA GLY A 258 -11.46 2.94 -4.09
C GLY A 258 -10.02 2.42 -4.01
N LEU A 259 -9.08 3.30 -4.32
CA LEU A 259 -7.64 3.08 -4.20
C LEU A 259 -7.06 4.11 -3.21
N MET A 260 -6.17 3.66 -2.33
CA MET A 260 -5.48 4.49 -1.34
C MET A 260 -4.02 4.06 -1.17
#